data_AF-A0A814BWC6-F1
#
_entry.id   AF-A0A814BWC6-F1
#
_cell.length_a   1.000
_cell.length_b   1.000
_cell.length_c   1.000
_cell.angle_alpha   90.00
_cell.angle_beta   90.00
_cell.angle_gamma   90.00
#
_symmetry.space_group_name_H-M   'P 1'
#
loop_
_entity.id
_entity.type
_entity.pdbx_description
1 polymer ?
#
loop_
_entity_poly.entity_id
_entity_poly.type
_entity_poly.pdbx_seq_one_letter_code
_entity_poly.pdbx_strand_id
1 'polypeptide(L)'
;MTIGTSNIHFRFQGLLSVIQWFINLLITVSRVTTSIMFHLVIWYDLYMYTPLQAYLSPYVSRIPRVIRIGNKSFTVFNANVVTYSRTLLIIPIAWCLKCNYPTLACSLILFHDFLDHIDGIVAKVHKRIYGDNIDDPLLGGFMDAFCDKIVNVFCLWTIIQETHFDQTSTLMAIAFVLLCYTVIGLETAIGVVRVQDYFHAALLGNKTTNKNSTAAVMEGKLKEKFESIGLAFLCLSIGHATPFEHWTGIFGVVCLALTIRLAYISLTKKLQARESRKEKKNVTIQDQPEEIQIPVQKSIAVINTSISNNDANTRQRAMTLDSSRRENEKSKHTKDQTPPIFSANMTNPMIAETIDSEDDSHSTSSSDNADDPLHSFQRSASLPSIWIDGRADKVYTVGCFDLFHEGHRLLLQRMRQYGRQVIVGVHDSRSIHKLKKRVPVDGTETRMLNVKRYADEVYCVAGTDPSNFVKCVVHLRENETAVYIRGDDMADFPSRHVVEELMPIKFLPYTNGVSSTQLRKELFSHIQADDMEHLEKVN
;
A
#
# COMPACT_ATOMS: atom_id res chain seq x y z
N MET A 1 6.53 -70.04 -7.05
CA MET A 1 6.84 -68.95 -6.09
C MET A 1 5.95 -67.76 -6.44
N THR A 2 4.77 -67.62 -5.82
CA THR A 2 3.73 -66.71 -6.36
C THR A 2 2.76 -66.16 -5.31
N ILE A 3 3.15 -66.15 -4.02
CA ILE A 3 2.28 -65.75 -2.89
C ILE A 3 2.79 -64.47 -2.17
N GLY A 4 4.02 -64.02 -2.46
CA GLY A 4 4.64 -62.89 -1.73
C GLY A 4 4.25 -61.48 -2.20
N THR A 5 3.86 -61.30 -3.46
CA THR A 5 3.75 -59.96 -4.08
C THR A 5 2.48 -59.19 -3.70
N SER A 6 1.34 -59.86 -3.58
CA SER A 6 0.05 -59.23 -3.23
C SER A 6 0.06 -58.59 -1.84
N ASN A 7 0.62 -59.30 -0.85
CA ASN A 7 0.72 -58.84 0.53
C ASN A 7 1.60 -57.57 0.69
N ILE A 8 2.66 -57.46 -0.10
CA ILE A 8 3.52 -56.27 -0.14
C ILE A 8 2.73 -55.09 -0.74
N HIS A 9 2.06 -55.31 -1.87
CA HIS A 9 1.30 -54.26 -2.56
C HIS A 9 0.15 -53.69 -1.70
N PHE A 10 -0.55 -54.56 -0.97
CA PHE A 10 -1.63 -54.18 -0.06
C PHE A 10 -1.11 -53.40 1.16
N ARG A 11 0.01 -53.83 1.76
CA ARG A 11 0.69 -53.06 2.82
C ARG A 11 1.17 -51.70 2.35
N PHE A 12 1.66 -51.59 1.11
CA PHE A 12 2.11 -50.31 0.55
C PHE A 12 0.95 -49.33 0.33
N GLN A 13 -0.22 -49.81 -0.14
CA GLN A 13 -1.42 -49.00 -0.25
C GLN A 13 -1.97 -48.56 1.13
N GLY A 14 -1.95 -49.45 2.13
CA GLY A 14 -2.31 -49.09 3.51
C GLY A 14 -1.36 -48.06 4.14
N LEU A 15 -0.06 -48.13 3.84
CA LEU A 15 0.90 -47.12 4.27
C LEU A 15 0.64 -45.77 3.57
N LEU A 16 0.36 -45.78 2.26
CA LEU A 16 0.04 -44.58 1.50
C LEU A 16 -1.24 -43.88 1.99
N SER A 17 -2.28 -44.64 2.34
CA SER A 17 -3.54 -44.07 2.84
C SER A 17 -3.39 -43.49 4.25
N VAL A 18 -2.59 -44.11 5.12
CA VAL A 18 -2.22 -43.55 6.44
C VAL A 18 -1.39 -42.27 6.28
N ILE A 19 -0.42 -42.23 5.36
CA ILE A 19 0.36 -41.02 5.06
C ILE A 19 -0.54 -39.92 4.51
N GLN A 20 -1.43 -40.21 3.56
CA GLN A 20 -2.35 -39.23 3.00
C GLN A 20 -3.36 -38.72 4.04
N TRP A 21 -3.85 -39.59 4.92
CA TRP A 21 -4.70 -39.20 6.05
C TRP A 21 -3.96 -38.28 7.02
N PHE A 22 -2.70 -38.58 7.34
CA PHE A 22 -1.88 -37.74 8.21
C PHE A 22 -1.56 -36.38 7.57
N ILE A 23 -1.27 -36.33 6.27
CA ILE A 23 -1.13 -35.09 5.49
C ILE A 23 -2.44 -34.29 5.52
N ASN A 24 -3.59 -34.94 5.29
CA ASN A 24 -4.89 -34.28 5.34
C ASN A 24 -5.23 -33.76 6.74
N LEU A 25 -4.85 -34.49 7.80
CA LEU A 25 -4.97 -34.05 9.19
C LEU A 25 -4.10 -32.81 9.46
N LEU A 26 -2.82 -32.84 9.08
CA LEU A 26 -1.92 -31.68 9.21
C LEU A 26 -2.44 -30.45 8.44
N ILE A 27 -2.95 -30.63 7.22
CA ILE A 27 -3.59 -29.57 6.43
C ILE A 27 -4.84 -29.03 7.14
N THR A 28 -5.65 -29.91 7.74
CA THR A 28 -6.88 -29.53 8.44
C THR A 28 -6.57 -28.77 9.73
N VAL A 29 -5.66 -29.26 10.56
CA VAL A 29 -5.14 -28.56 11.76
C VAL A 29 -4.57 -27.20 11.34
N SER A 30 -3.69 -27.16 10.33
CA SER A 30 -3.12 -25.93 9.76
C SER A 30 -4.19 -24.91 9.32
N ARG A 31 -5.29 -25.36 8.70
CA ARG A 31 -6.44 -24.51 8.34
C ARG A 31 -7.21 -24.03 9.57
N VAL A 32 -7.52 -24.91 10.52
CA VAL A 32 -8.24 -24.57 11.76
C VAL A 32 -7.43 -23.56 12.60
N THR A 33 -6.13 -23.80 12.81
CA THR A 33 -5.24 -22.84 13.48
C THR A 33 -5.19 -21.51 12.74
N THR A 34 -5.15 -21.51 11.40
CA THR A 34 -5.21 -20.25 10.62
C THR A 34 -6.53 -19.51 10.84
N SER A 35 -7.66 -20.23 10.89
CA SER A 35 -8.99 -19.63 11.13
C SER A 35 -9.11 -19.05 12.53
N ILE A 36 -8.73 -19.80 13.57
CA ILE A 36 -8.72 -19.32 14.96
C ILE A 36 -7.83 -18.08 15.10
N MET A 37 -6.65 -18.10 14.49
CA MET A 37 -5.71 -16.98 14.55
C MET A 37 -6.16 -15.76 13.74
N PHE A 38 -6.90 -15.94 12.64
CA PHE A 38 -7.55 -14.85 11.93
C PHE A 38 -8.61 -14.16 12.79
N HIS A 39 -9.43 -14.92 13.52
CA HIS A 39 -10.38 -14.37 14.50
C HIS A 39 -9.66 -13.66 15.65
N LEU A 40 -8.55 -14.20 16.15
CA LEU A 40 -7.74 -13.53 17.19
C LEU A 40 -7.09 -12.23 16.70
N VAL A 41 -6.68 -12.11 15.43
CA VAL A 41 -6.18 -10.84 14.88
C VAL A 41 -7.30 -9.82 14.71
N ILE A 42 -8.50 -10.23 14.28
CA ILE A 42 -9.68 -9.34 14.26
C ILE A 42 -10.04 -8.89 15.68
N TRP A 43 -10.03 -9.81 16.65
CA TRP A 43 -10.28 -9.50 18.05
C TRP A 43 -9.22 -8.54 18.61
N TYR A 44 -7.93 -8.75 18.29
CA TYR A 44 -6.86 -7.82 18.63
C TYR A 44 -7.07 -6.43 17.98
N ASP A 45 -7.42 -6.36 16.70
CA ASP A 45 -7.61 -5.09 15.98
C ASP A 45 -8.82 -4.31 16.54
N LEU A 46 -9.89 -5.00 16.98
CA LEU A 46 -11.09 -4.43 17.57
C LEU A 46 -10.98 -4.05 19.06
N TYR A 47 -10.34 -4.89 19.89
CA TYR A 47 -10.34 -4.75 21.36
C TYR A 47 -9.02 -4.22 21.94
N MET A 48 -7.89 -4.34 21.22
CA MET A 48 -6.61 -3.76 21.63
C MET A 48 -6.24 -2.56 20.75
N TYR A 49 -6.06 -2.78 19.44
CA TYR A 49 -5.48 -1.76 18.57
C TYR A 49 -6.40 -0.57 18.31
N THR A 50 -7.69 -0.79 18.03
CA THR A 50 -8.63 0.32 17.79
C THR A 50 -8.85 1.20 19.04
N PRO A 51 -9.07 0.66 20.25
CA PRO A 51 -9.12 1.45 21.47
C PRO A 51 -7.80 2.16 21.78
N LEU A 52 -6.66 1.49 21.61
CA LEU A 52 -5.34 2.10 21.80
C LEU A 52 -5.08 3.23 20.81
N GLN A 53 -5.41 3.07 19.53
CA GLN A 53 -5.34 4.13 18.52
C GLN A 53 -6.26 5.29 18.90
N ALA A 54 -7.49 5.02 19.34
CA ALA A 54 -8.44 6.07 19.74
C ALA A 54 -7.92 6.87 20.96
N TYR A 55 -7.34 6.18 21.94
CA TYR A 55 -6.76 6.79 23.14
C TYR A 55 -5.47 7.58 22.85
N LEU A 56 -4.52 7.01 22.07
CA LEU A 56 -3.22 7.64 21.80
C LEU A 56 -3.27 8.75 20.74
N SER A 57 -4.16 8.69 19.76
CA SER A 57 -4.28 9.72 18.70
C SER A 57 -4.31 11.17 19.21
N PRO A 58 -5.11 11.55 20.23
CA PRO A 58 -5.14 12.92 20.76
C PRO A 58 -3.89 13.34 21.56
N TYR A 59 -3.04 12.40 21.99
CA TYR A 59 -1.72 12.72 22.57
C TYR A 59 -0.69 12.89 21.45
N VAL A 60 -0.64 11.94 20.51
CA VAL A 60 0.22 11.99 19.32
C VAL A 60 0.02 13.30 18.53
N SER A 61 -1.22 13.76 18.37
CA SER A 61 -1.53 15.03 17.69
C SER A 61 -1.07 16.30 18.42
N ARG A 62 -0.60 16.19 19.67
CA ARG A 62 -0.09 17.31 20.49
C ARG A 62 1.44 17.30 20.63
N ILE A 63 2.11 16.20 20.29
CA ILE A 63 3.58 16.12 20.35
C ILE A 63 4.17 16.92 19.18
N PRO A 64 5.10 17.86 19.40
CA PRO A 64 5.67 18.67 18.33
C PRO A 64 6.57 17.84 17.42
N ARG A 65 6.14 17.59 16.16
CA ARG A 65 6.97 16.93 15.12
C ARG A 65 8.33 17.61 14.92
N VAL A 66 8.38 18.93 15.03
CA VAL A 66 9.56 19.75 14.76
C VAL A 66 9.87 20.68 15.93
N ILE A 67 11.13 20.69 16.38
CA ILE A 67 11.66 21.69 17.32
C ILE A 67 12.59 22.63 16.54
N ARG A 68 12.46 23.95 16.75
CA ARG A 68 13.33 24.97 16.17
C ARG A 68 14.37 25.41 17.19
N ILE A 69 15.65 25.31 16.84
CA ILE A 69 16.79 25.73 17.66
C ILE A 69 17.60 26.71 16.82
N GLY A 70 17.46 28.01 17.14
CA GLY A 70 17.90 29.10 16.26
C GLY A 70 17.28 28.96 14.86
N ASN A 71 18.09 29.20 13.82
CA ASN A 71 17.65 29.13 12.42
C ASN A 71 17.53 27.68 11.88
N LYS A 72 17.65 26.63 12.71
CA LYS A 72 17.53 25.23 12.28
C LYS A 72 16.31 24.55 12.87
N SER A 73 15.53 23.88 12.00
CA SER A 73 14.40 23.05 12.35
C SER A 73 14.78 21.57 12.35
N PHE A 74 14.61 20.88 13.47
CA PHE A 74 14.90 19.46 13.62
C PHE A 74 13.59 18.68 13.75
N THR A 75 13.39 17.64 12.94
CA THR A 75 12.27 16.70 13.12
C THR A 75 12.61 15.77 14.29
N VAL A 76 11.91 15.95 15.41
CA VAL A 76 12.16 15.22 16.67
C VAL A 76 11.17 14.06 16.85
N PHE A 77 10.00 14.13 16.20
CA PHE A 77 8.97 13.10 16.34
C PHE A 77 8.26 12.84 15.00
N ASN A 78 8.54 11.70 14.37
CA ASN A 78 7.75 11.14 13.26
C ASN A 78 7.77 9.60 13.37
N ALA A 79 7.05 8.90 12.47
CA ALA A 79 6.98 7.45 12.50
C ALA A 79 8.37 6.80 12.42
N ASN A 80 9.18 7.20 11.44
CA ASN A 80 10.54 6.66 11.24
C ASN A 80 11.44 6.83 12.48
N VAL A 81 11.35 7.95 13.20
CA VAL A 81 12.09 8.14 14.46
C VAL A 81 11.67 7.12 15.51
N VAL A 82 10.36 6.84 15.67
CA VAL A 82 9.87 5.79 16.57
C VAL A 82 10.33 4.40 16.12
N THR A 83 10.31 4.11 14.81
CA THR A 83 10.84 2.87 14.23
C THR A 83 12.33 2.66 14.54
N TYR A 84 13.16 3.71 14.38
CA TYR A 84 14.57 3.64 14.76
C TYR A 84 14.75 3.50 16.28
N SER A 85 13.95 4.21 17.09
CA SER A 85 13.98 4.09 18.55
C SER A 85 13.62 2.69 19.05
N ARG A 86 12.61 2.02 18.45
CA ARG A 86 12.28 0.63 18.79
C ARG A 86 13.38 -0.33 18.35
N THR A 87 13.98 -0.11 17.17
CA THR A 87 15.14 -0.91 16.70
C THR A 87 16.30 -0.87 17.69
N LEU A 88 16.60 0.29 18.29
CA LEU A 88 17.68 0.43 19.27
C LEU A 88 17.46 -0.31 20.60
N LEU A 89 16.22 -0.72 20.92
CA LEU A 89 15.93 -1.54 22.12
C LEU A 89 16.63 -2.90 22.10
N ILE A 90 17.11 -3.34 20.94
CA ILE A 90 17.88 -4.57 20.79
C ILE A 90 19.14 -4.61 21.68
N ILE A 91 19.77 -3.45 21.92
CA ILE A 91 20.96 -3.32 22.75
C ILE A 91 20.61 -3.57 24.24
N PRO A 92 19.65 -2.87 24.86
CA PRO A 92 19.23 -3.19 26.23
C PRO A 92 18.54 -4.55 26.36
N ILE A 93 17.85 -5.08 25.34
CA ILE A 93 17.33 -6.46 25.38
C ILE A 93 18.49 -7.45 25.53
N ALA A 94 19.50 -7.37 24.66
CA ALA A 94 20.65 -8.27 24.71
C ALA A 94 21.47 -8.10 25.99
N TRP A 95 21.62 -6.86 26.48
CA TRP A 95 22.25 -6.57 27.78
C TRP A 95 21.46 -7.19 28.94
N CYS A 96 20.13 -7.09 28.94
CA CYS A 96 19.29 -7.68 29.99
C CYS A 96 19.37 -9.20 30.01
N LEU A 97 19.41 -9.87 28.86
CA LEU A 97 19.62 -11.33 28.80
C LEU A 97 20.99 -11.70 29.38
N LYS A 98 22.06 -11.06 28.89
CA LYS A 98 23.44 -11.31 29.32
C LYS A 98 23.73 -11.00 30.80
N CYS A 99 22.99 -10.07 31.39
CA CYS A 99 23.04 -9.76 32.82
C CYS A 99 22.03 -10.56 33.67
N ASN A 100 21.39 -11.59 33.10
CA ASN A 100 20.38 -12.43 33.75
C ASN A 100 19.19 -11.65 34.36
N TYR A 101 18.63 -10.73 33.56
CA TYR A 101 17.36 -10.04 33.82
C TYR A 101 16.27 -10.44 32.80
N PRO A 102 15.86 -11.73 32.75
CA PRO A 102 14.95 -12.28 31.74
C PRO A 102 13.59 -11.56 31.70
N THR A 103 13.04 -11.19 32.86
CA THR A 103 11.77 -10.44 32.97
C THR A 103 11.85 -9.05 32.36
N LEU A 104 13.02 -8.39 32.45
CA LEU A 104 13.24 -7.07 31.87
C LEU A 104 13.44 -7.18 30.35
N ALA A 105 14.18 -8.19 29.87
CA ALA A 105 14.29 -8.49 28.45
C ALA A 105 12.91 -8.77 27.80
N CYS A 106 12.08 -9.60 28.45
CA CYS A 106 10.70 -9.85 28.04
C CYS A 106 9.87 -8.55 27.99
N SER A 107 9.96 -7.71 29.02
CA SER A 107 9.26 -6.43 29.10
C SER A 107 9.70 -5.45 28.00
N LEU A 108 10.99 -5.45 27.63
CA LEU A 108 11.54 -4.64 26.53
C LEU A 108 11.09 -5.13 25.15
N ILE A 109 10.90 -6.44 24.95
CA ILE A 109 10.34 -7.01 23.70
C ILE A 109 8.86 -6.64 23.56
N LEU A 110 8.08 -6.75 24.64
CA LEU A 110 6.68 -6.30 24.64
C LEU A 110 6.58 -4.78 24.44
N PHE A 111 7.54 -4.00 24.93
CA PHE A 111 7.63 -2.57 24.67
C PHE A 111 8.03 -2.25 23.22
N HIS A 112 8.92 -3.04 22.60
CA HIS A 112 9.20 -2.95 21.16
C HIS A 112 7.92 -3.17 20.34
N ASP A 113 7.12 -4.19 20.68
CA ASP A 113 5.83 -4.47 20.02
C ASP A 113 4.80 -3.35 20.22
N PHE A 114 4.83 -2.69 21.37
CA PHE A 114 4.00 -1.52 21.64
C PHE A 114 4.42 -0.30 20.79
N LEU A 115 5.73 -0.09 20.58
CA LEU A 115 6.23 0.99 19.72
C LEU A 115 5.93 0.76 18.23
N ASP A 116 5.90 -0.49 17.76
CA ASP A 116 5.42 -0.93 16.43
C ASP A 116 3.94 -0.59 16.18
N HIS A 117 3.13 -0.50 17.24
CA HIS A 117 1.79 0.07 17.12
C HIS A 117 1.80 1.60 17.11
N ILE A 118 2.75 2.24 17.82
CA ILE A 118 2.85 3.70 17.90
C ILE A 118 3.34 4.32 16.59
N ASP A 119 4.39 3.82 15.93
CA ASP A 119 4.85 4.43 14.66
C ASP A 119 3.76 4.39 13.57
N GLY A 120 3.00 3.28 13.48
CA GLY A 120 1.80 3.19 12.64
C GLY A 120 0.66 4.15 13.03
N ILE A 121 0.48 4.48 14.32
CA ILE A 121 -0.46 5.51 14.78
C ILE A 121 0.08 6.91 14.42
N VAL A 122 1.36 7.18 14.65
CA VAL A 122 2.04 8.44 14.31
C VAL A 122 1.94 8.73 12.82
N ALA A 123 2.20 7.75 11.97
CA ALA A 123 2.03 7.87 10.51
C ALA A 123 0.60 8.26 10.12
N LYS A 124 -0.41 7.59 10.69
CA LYS A 124 -1.84 7.90 10.44
C LYS A 124 -2.24 9.31 10.91
N VAL A 125 -1.77 9.71 12.09
CA VAL A 125 -2.12 11.00 12.72
C VAL A 125 -1.41 12.14 12.01
N HIS A 126 -0.11 12.05 11.76
CA HIS A 126 0.63 13.09 11.03
C HIS A 126 0.09 13.26 9.62
N LYS A 127 -0.20 12.17 8.89
CA LYS A 127 -0.84 12.23 7.58
C LYS A 127 -2.16 13.01 7.59
N ARG A 128 -2.97 12.89 8.65
CA ARG A 128 -4.21 13.66 8.82
C ARG A 128 -3.96 15.14 9.11
N ILE A 129 -2.88 15.48 9.81
CA ILE A 129 -2.61 16.86 10.29
C ILE A 129 -1.85 17.68 9.25
N TYR A 130 -0.87 17.11 8.56
CA TYR A 130 0.04 17.84 7.65
C TYR A 130 -0.01 17.35 6.18
N GLY A 131 -0.90 16.41 5.84
CA GLY A 131 -1.16 15.95 4.46
C GLY A 131 -0.37 14.71 3.98
N ASP A 132 -0.39 14.47 2.66
CA ASP A 132 0.13 13.22 2.07
C ASP A 132 1.66 13.19 1.82
N ASN A 133 2.32 14.34 1.81
CA ASN A 133 3.71 14.52 1.32
C ASN A 133 4.74 14.82 2.45
N ILE A 134 4.47 14.43 3.69
CA ILE A 134 5.22 14.88 4.89
C ILE A 134 6.53 14.11 5.14
N ASP A 135 6.44 12.79 4.96
CA ASP A 135 7.44 11.76 5.20
C ASP A 135 7.25 10.76 4.04
N ASP A 136 8.32 10.25 3.42
CA ASP A 136 8.17 9.35 2.25
C ASP A 136 7.51 8.02 2.64
N PRO A 137 6.32 7.67 2.11
CA PRO A 137 5.64 6.43 2.46
C PRO A 137 6.38 5.18 1.98
N LEU A 138 7.20 5.29 0.92
CA LEU A 138 7.96 4.16 0.39
C LEU A 138 9.15 3.82 1.30
N LEU A 139 9.95 4.83 1.68
CA LEU A 139 11.01 4.67 2.68
C LEU A 139 10.45 4.28 4.05
N GLY A 140 9.38 4.92 4.52
CA GLY A 140 8.78 4.62 5.82
C GLY A 140 8.32 3.16 5.93
N GLY A 141 7.51 2.70 4.97
CA GLY A 141 7.03 1.30 4.93
C GLY A 141 8.10 0.26 4.57
N PHE A 142 9.28 0.68 4.11
CA PHE A 142 10.45 -0.18 3.99
C PHE A 142 11.24 -0.25 5.30
N MET A 143 11.54 0.90 5.93
CA MET A 143 12.26 0.98 7.20
C MET A 143 11.55 0.19 8.30
N ASP A 144 10.26 0.46 8.49
CA ASP A 144 9.34 -0.30 9.34
C ASP A 144 9.51 -1.81 9.15
N ALA A 145 9.11 -2.30 7.97
CA ALA A 145 9.11 -3.72 7.64
C ALA A 145 10.49 -4.38 7.44
N PHE A 146 11.59 -3.65 7.67
CA PHE A 146 12.98 -4.13 7.67
C PHE A 146 13.55 -4.17 9.09
N CYS A 147 13.25 -3.15 9.90
CA CYS A 147 13.69 -3.03 11.28
C CYS A 147 13.21 -4.19 12.16
N ASP A 148 11.96 -4.66 12.02
CA ASP A 148 11.47 -5.81 12.80
C ASP A 148 12.31 -7.07 12.57
N LYS A 149 12.83 -7.25 11.35
CA LYS A 149 13.58 -8.45 10.96
C LYS A 149 15.01 -8.40 11.45
N ILE A 150 15.59 -7.20 11.56
CA ILE A 150 16.82 -6.98 12.34
C ILE A 150 16.55 -7.34 13.81
N VAL A 151 15.50 -6.79 14.43
CA VAL A 151 15.19 -7.06 15.85
C VAL A 151 14.96 -8.55 16.11
N ASN A 152 14.10 -9.21 15.33
CA ASN A 152 13.78 -10.62 15.53
C ASN A 152 15.00 -11.54 15.28
N VAL A 153 15.82 -11.31 14.24
CA VAL A 153 17.01 -12.12 13.96
C VAL A 153 18.04 -12.03 15.09
N PHE A 154 18.38 -10.81 15.53
CA PHE A 154 19.38 -10.61 16.58
C PHE A 154 18.85 -10.99 17.98
N CYS A 155 17.56 -10.81 18.28
CA CYS A 155 16.96 -11.33 19.51
C CYS A 155 16.99 -12.86 19.54
N LEU A 156 16.65 -13.55 18.44
CA LEU A 156 16.83 -15.01 18.34
C LEU A 156 18.30 -15.41 18.54
N TRP A 157 19.23 -14.69 17.90
CA TRP A 157 20.66 -14.94 18.05
C TRP A 157 21.11 -14.84 19.52
N THR A 158 20.75 -13.76 20.23
CA THR A 158 21.11 -13.61 21.65
C THR A 158 20.43 -14.68 22.52
N ILE A 159 19.17 -15.02 22.26
CA ILE A 159 18.49 -16.11 22.98
C ILE A 159 19.25 -17.44 22.79
N ILE A 160 19.74 -17.78 21.59
CA ILE A 160 20.56 -18.99 21.37
C ILE A 160 21.86 -18.95 22.18
N GLN A 161 22.53 -17.79 22.25
CA GLN A 161 23.83 -17.63 22.93
C GLN A 161 23.72 -17.66 24.46
N GLU A 162 22.68 -17.05 25.03
CA GLU A 162 22.48 -16.92 26.48
C GLU A 162 21.59 -18.05 27.07
N THR A 163 21.20 -19.07 26.28
CA THR A 163 20.45 -20.24 26.78
C THR A 163 21.39 -21.31 27.35
N HIS A 164 21.20 -21.68 28.61
CA HIS A 164 21.88 -22.79 29.25
C HIS A 164 21.30 -24.14 28.81
N PHE A 165 22.09 -24.93 28.08
CA PHE A 165 21.70 -26.26 27.60
C PHE A 165 22.11 -27.41 28.54
N ASP A 166 22.78 -27.13 29.66
CA ASP A 166 23.45 -28.14 30.51
C ASP A 166 22.51 -29.20 31.11
N GLN A 167 21.24 -28.84 31.35
CA GLN A 167 20.20 -29.74 31.84
C GLN A 167 19.20 -30.17 30.74
N THR A 168 19.46 -29.80 29.48
CA THR A 168 18.57 -30.06 28.34
C THR A 168 19.01 -31.30 27.56
N SER A 169 18.06 -32.20 27.25
CA SER A 169 18.32 -33.33 26.35
C SER A 169 18.90 -32.87 25.00
N THR A 170 19.98 -33.50 24.53
CA THR A 170 20.69 -33.13 23.30
C THR A 170 19.75 -33.03 22.08
N LEU A 171 18.71 -33.87 22.02
CA LEU A 171 17.70 -33.84 20.96
C LEU A 171 16.84 -32.56 21.01
N MET A 172 16.44 -32.12 22.21
CA MET A 172 15.68 -30.88 22.44
C MET A 172 16.54 -29.66 22.11
N ALA A 173 17.81 -29.66 22.52
CA ALA A 173 18.77 -28.59 22.21
C ALA A 173 18.98 -28.45 20.69
N ILE A 174 19.23 -29.56 19.99
CA ILE A 174 19.39 -29.56 18.53
C ILE A 174 18.10 -29.10 17.84
N ALA A 175 16.93 -29.59 18.26
CA ALA A 175 15.65 -29.18 17.68
C ALA A 175 15.36 -27.68 17.86
N PHE A 176 15.65 -27.12 19.04
CA PHE A 176 15.51 -25.69 19.31
C PHE A 176 16.46 -24.83 18.48
N VAL A 177 17.74 -25.23 18.39
CA VAL A 177 18.74 -24.50 17.61
C VAL A 177 18.40 -24.54 16.11
N LEU A 178 17.98 -25.69 15.58
CA LEU A 178 17.49 -25.80 14.19
C LEU A 178 16.23 -24.96 13.94
N LEU A 179 15.28 -24.93 14.90
CA LEU A 179 14.08 -24.08 14.81
C LEU A 179 14.46 -22.60 14.69
N CYS A 180 15.32 -22.11 15.59
CA CYS A 180 15.70 -20.70 15.62
C CYS A 180 16.52 -20.30 14.39
N TYR A 181 17.47 -21.12 13.94
CA TYR A 181 18.17 -20.87 12.67
C TYR A 181 17.26 -20.93 11.44
N THR A 182 16.21 -21.76 11.45
CA THR A 182 15.21 -21.78 10.38
C THR A 182 14.43 -20.46 10.32
N VAL A 183 14.00 -19.92 11.47
CA VAL A 183 13.34 -18.60 11.53
C VAL A 183 14.31 -17.48 11.12
N ILE A 184 15.54 -17.47 11.64
CA ILE A 184 16.59 -16.50 11.25
C ILE A 184 16.81 -16.49 9.72
N GLY A 185 16.90 -17.67 9.11
CA GLY A 185 17.08 -17.81 7.65
C GLY A 185 15.88 -17.27 6.86
N LEU A 186 14.65 -17.56 7.30
CA LEU A 186 13.43 -17.05 6.68
C LEU A 186 13.31 -15.52 6.80
N GLU A 187 13.62 -14.96 7.97
CA GLU A 187 13.58 -13.51 8.19
C GLU A 187 14.68 -12.77 7.44
N THR A 188 15.87 -13.35 7.34
CA THR A 188 16.95 -12.82 6.48
C THR A 188 16.53 -12.83 5.02
N ALA A 189 15.93 -13.91 4.52
CA ALA A 189 15.42 -14.01 3.15
C ALA A 189 14.28 -13.00 2.87
N ILE A 190 13.34 -12.84 3.81
CA ILE A 190 12.26 -11.86 3.72
C ILE A 190 12.81 -10.43 3.76
N GLY A 191 13.83 -10.16 4.59
CA GLY A 191 14.54 -8.89 4.65
C GLY A 191 15.23 -8.54 3.33
N VAL A 192 15.98 -9.47 2.74
CA VAL A 192 16.60 -9.31 1.41
C VAL A 192 15.54 -9.02 0.32
N VAL A 193 14.39 -9.71 0.37
CA VAL A 193 13.26 -9.42 -0.52
C VAL A 193 12.72 -8.00 -0.32
N ARG A 194 12.54 -7.52 0.93
CA ARG A 194 12.12 -6.14 1.22
C ARG A 194 13.10 -5.09 0.69
N VAL A 195 14.41 -5.28 0.92
CA VAL A 195 15.47 -4.38 0.44
C VAL A 195 15.45 -4.27 -1.09
N GLN A 196 15.37 -5.41 -1.78
CA GLN A 196 15.27 -5.47 -3.24
C GLN A 196 13.97 -4.82 -3.77
N ASP A 197 12.83 -5.06 -3.11
CA ASP A 197 11.54 -4.45 -3.51
C ASP A 197 11.57 -2.92 -3.37
N TYR A 198 12.18 -2.41 -2.29
CA TYR A 198 12.37 -0.98 -2.07
C TYR A 198 13.24 -0.33 -3.16
N PHE A 199 14.45 -0.85 -3.41
CA PHE A 199 15.34 -0.29 -4.43
C PHE A 199 14.74 -0.38 -5.83
N HIS A 200 14.04 -1.47 -6.16
CA HIS A 200 13.36 -1.63 -7.46
C HIS A 200 12.15 -0.68 -7.61
N ALA A 201 11.45 -0.32 -6.53
CA ALA A 201 10.40 0.70 -6.56
C ALA A 201 10.97 2.11 -6.70
N ALA A 202 12.04 2.43 -5.95
CA ALA A 202 12.72 3.72 -5.99
C ALA A 202 13.35 4.02 -7.36
N LEU A 203 14.06 3.04 -7.95
CA LEU A 203 14.69 3.15 -9.28
C LEU A 203 13.68 3.38 -10.42
N LEU A 204 12.45 2.90 -10.29
CA LEU A 204 11.39 3.09 -11.29
C LEU A 204 10.60 4.39 -11.09
N GLY A 205 10.93 5.20 -10.08
CA GLY A 205 10.18 6.42 -9.70
C GLY A 205 8.72 6.16 -9.29
N ASN A 206 8.33 4.89 -9.14
CA ASN A 206 6.94 4.48 -9.25
C ASN A 206 6.26 4.48 -7.87
N LYS A 207 5.82 5.66 -7.44
CA LYS A 207 5.15 5.89 -6.14
C LYS A 207 3.79 5.18 -5.98
N THR A 208 3.38 4.33 -6.92
CA THR A 208 2.12 3.55 -6.83
C THR A 208 2.27 2.37 -5.86
N THR A 209 2.00 2.63 -4.57
CA THR A 209 1.95 1.60 -3.53
C THR A 209 0.74 0.67 -3.74
N ASN A 210 0.96 -0.37 -4.54
CA ASN A 210 -0.07 -1.30 -5.01
C ASN A 210 -0.54 -2.23 -3.85
N LYS A 211 -1.51 -1.76 -3.06
CA LYS A 211 -2.05 -2.40 -1.84
C LYS A 211 -3.01 -3.56 -2.13
N ASN A 212 -2.53 -4.60 -2.81
CA ASN A 212 -3.37 -5.77 -3.15
C ASN A 212 -2.99 -6.99 -2.29
N SER A 213 -3.98 -7.83 -1.98
CA SER A 213 -3.93 -8.98 -1.06
C SER A 213 -3.97 -8.63 0.44
N THR A 214 -5.18 -8.30 0.90
CA THR A 214 -5.56 -8.26 2.33
C THR A 214 -5.14 -9.53 3.09
N ALA A 215 -5.26 -10.71 2.49
CA ALA A 215 -4.81 -11.98 3.09
C ALA A 215 -3.30 -12.01 3.39
N ALA A 216 -2.46 -11.52 2.47
CA ALA A 216 -1.01 -11.45 2.71
C ALA A 216 -0.63 -10.41 3.79
N VAL A 217 -1.41 -9.33 3.91
CA VAL A 217 -1.25 -8.32 4.98
C VAL A 217 -1.63 -8.91 6.35
N MET A 218 -2.72 -9.67 6.43
CA MET A 218 -3.17 -10.31 7.69
C MET A 218 -2.21 -11.41 8.15
N GLU A 219 -1.72 -12.25 7.24
CA GLU A 219 -0.71 -13.28 7.55
C GLU A 219 0.62 -12.67 8.01
N GLY A 220 1.05 -11.55 7.41
CA GLY A 220 2.25 -10.81 7.84
C GLY A 220 2.13 -10.34 9.29
N LYS A 221 1.07 -9.57 9.60
CA LYS A 221 0.80 -9.09 10.95
C LYS A 221 0.71 -10.22 11.98
N LEU A 222 -0.01 -11.29 11.66
CA LEU A 222 -0.16 -12.45 12.55
C LEU A 222 1.19 -13.08 12.88
N LYS A 223 2.04 -13.25 11.86
CA LYS A 223 3.40 -13.80 11.98
C LYS A 223 4.27 -12.91 12.87
N GLU A 224 4.26 -11.60 12.64
CA GLU A 224 5.05 -10.62 13.39
C GLU A 224 4.67 -10.60 14.88
N LYS A 225 3.37 -10.73 15.23
CA LYS A 225 2.93 -10.86 16.63
C LYS A 225 3.27 -12.22 17.25
N PHE A 226 3.23 -13.32 16.49
CA PHE A 226 3.72 -14.62 16.98
C PHE A 226 5.23 -14.64 17.25
N GLU A 227 6.05 -13.96 16.43
CA GLU A 227 7.49 -13.82 16.67
C GLU A 227 7.74 -13.03 17.95
N SER A 228 7.11 -11.86 18.08
CA SER A 228 7.20 -10.97 19.24
C SER A 228 6.82 -11.69 20.56
N ILE A 229 5.68 -12.39 20.58
CA ILE A 229 5.25 -13.20 21.72
C ILE A 229 6.22 -14.37 21.98
N GLY A 230 6.63 -15.10 20.93
CA GLY A 230 7.57 -16.21 21.05
C GLY A 230 8.90 -15.80 21.68
N LEU A 231 9.45 -14.68 21.23
CA LEU A 231 10.68 -14.07 21.77
C LEU A 231 10.53 -13.65 23.24
N ALA A 232 9.43 -12.97 23.60
CA ALA A 232 9.17 -12.54 24.97
C ALA A 232 9.09 -13.74 25.94
N PHE A 233 8.41 -14.82 25.54
CA PHE A 233 8.29 -16.04 26.34
C PHE A 233 9.58 -16.87 26.40
N LEU A 234 10.38 -16.90 25.32
CA LEU A 234 11.72 -17.50 25.37
C LEU A 234 12.68 -16.72 26.27
N CYS A 235 12.60 -15.39 26.30
CA CYS A 235 13.38 -14.59 27.24
C CYS A 235 13.04 -14.92 28.70
N LEU A 236 11.77 -15.19 29.03
CA LEU A 236 11.39 -15.70 30.35
C LEU A 236 11.97 -17.10 30.61
N SER A 237 11.99 -17.99 29.60
CA SER A 237 12.48 -19.36 29.75
C SER A 237 13.95 -19.47 30.16
N ILE A 238 14.81 -18.54 29.71
CA ILE A 238 16.24 -18.45 30.10
C ILE A 238 16.42 -18.30 31.63
N GLY A 239 15.44 -17.72 32.33
CA GLY A 239 15.47 -17.57 33.79
C GLY A 239 15.22 -18.86 34.59
N HIS A 240 15.01 -20.01 33.94
CA HIS A 240 14.72 -21.29 34.57
C HIS A 240 15.83 -22.32 34.32
N ALA A 241 16.07 -23.22 35.28
CA ALA A 241 17.11 -24.25 35.16
C ALA A 241 16.88 -25.26 34.01
N THR A 242 15.61 -25.52 33.65
CA THR A 242 15.21 -26.31 32.48
C THR A 242 14.31 -25.48 31.54
N PRO A 243 14.88 -24.58 30.70
CA PRO A 243 14.12 -23.62 29.90
C PRO A 243 13.01 -24.25 29.05
N PHE A 244 13.28 -25.42 28.45
CA PHE A 244 12.39 -26.10 27.51
C PHE A 244 11.37 -27.04 28.13
N GLU A 245 11.48 -27.31 29.44
CA GLU A 245 10.47 -28.06 30.21
C GLU A 245 9.48 -27.13 30.88
N HIS A 246 9.92 -25.90 31.21
CA HIS A 246 9.05 -24.88 31.75
C HIS A 246 8.05 -24.38 30.69
N TRP A 247 6.81 -24.12 31.12
CA TRP A 247 5.70 -23.78 30.23
C TRP A 247 5.96 -22.53 29.36
N THR A 248 6.79 -21.59 29.84
CA THR A 248 7.19 -20.39 29.07
C THR A 248 8.04 -20.75 27.85
N GLY A 249 9.01 -21.65 28.00
CA GLY A 249 9.84 -22.11 26.87
C GLY A 249 9.04 -22.95 25.88
N ILE A 250 8.21 -23.87 26.37
CA ILE A 250 7.30 -24.67 25.53
C ILE A 250 6.40 -23.75 24.70
N PHE A 251 5.77 -22.74 25.32
CA PHE A 251 4.91 -21.79 24.63
C PHE A 251 5.68 -20.95 23.59
N GLY A 252 6.86 -20.44 23.96
CA GLY A 252 7.72 -19.68 23.05
C GLY A 252 8.18 -20.49 21.82
N VAL A 253 8.57 -21.76 22.03
CA VAL A 253 8.90 -22.72 20.97
C VAL A 253 7.70 -22.99 20.05
N VAL A 254 6.50 -23.19 20.60
CA VAL A 254 5.27 -23.39 19.81
C VAL A 254 4.93 -22.14 18.99
N CYS A 255 5.09 -20.94 19.55
CA CYS A 255 4.91 -19.69 18.80
C CYS A 255 5.85 -19.61 17.60
N LEU A 256 7.16 -19.85 17.77
CA LEU A 256 8.12 -19.84 16.66
C LEU A 256 7.88 -20.96 15.63
N ALA A 257 7.44 -22.14 16.07
CA ALA A 257 7.08 -23.22 15.13
C ALA A 257 5.91 -22.83 14.21
N LEU A 258 4.98 -22.00 14.70
CA LEU A 258 3.88 -21.46 13.89
C LEU A 258 4.34 -20.34 12.93
N THR A 259 5.37 -19.56 13.29
CA THR A 259 5.86 -18.46 12.41
C THR A 259 6.53 -19.01 11.16
N ILE A 260 7.26 -20.13 11.22
CA ILE A 260 7.91 -20.76 10.04
C ILE A 260 6.91 -20.96 8.88
N ARG A 261 5.73 -21.51 9.16
CA ARG A 261 4.70 -21.74 8.13
C ARG A 261 4.15 -20.43 7.56
N LEU A 262 3.91 -19.43 8.41
CA LEU A 262 3.41 -18.12 8.02
C LEU A 262 4.47 -17.33 7.22
N ALA A 263 5.75 -17.40 7.61
CA ALA A 263 6.89 -16.83 6.92
C ALA A 263 7.09 -17.46 5.54
N TYR A 264 7.01 -18.79 5.43
CA TYR A 264 7.05 -19.50 4.16
C TYR A 264 5.94 -19.02 3.22
N ILE A 265 4.67 -19.00 3.66
CA ILE A 265 3.54 -18.54 2.84
C ILE A 265 3.71 -17.06 2.44
N SER A 266 4.17 -16.21 3.36
CA SER A 266 4.47 -14.79 3.10
C SER A 266 5.55 -14.62 2.03
N LEU A 267 6.61 -15.42 2.09
CA LEU A 267 7.72 -15.42 1.13
C LEU A 267 7.25 -15.93 -0.24
N THR A 268 6.55 -17.08 -0.31
CA THR A 268 6.00 -17.63 -1.56
C THR A 268 5.09 -16.61 -2.26
N LYS A 269 4.18 -15.94 -1.53
CA LYS A 269 3.31 -14.91 -2.10
C LYS A 269 4.08 -13.70 -2.63
N LYS A 270 5.15 -13.27 -1.96
CA LYS A 270 6.03 -12.18 -2.43
C LYS A 270 6.81 -12.57 -3.70
N LEU A 271 7.26 -13.82 -3.81
CA LEU A 271 7.96 -14.32 -5.00
C LEU A 271 6.99 -14.44 -6.19
N GLN A 272 5.81 -15.01 -6.01
CA GLN A 272 4.75 -15.07 -7.03
C GLN A 272 4.30 -13.66 -7.48
N ALA A 273 4.25 -12.69 -6.56
CA ALA A 273 3.98 -11.29 -6.87
C ALA A 273 5.13 -10.57 -7.62
N ARG A 274 6.33 -11.16 -7.69
CA ARG A 274 7.44 -10.71 -8.53
C ARG A 274 7.42 -11.39 -9.90
N GLU A 275 7.15 -12.70 -9.94
CA GLU A 275 7.04 -13.48 -11.19
C GLU A 275 5.93 -12.92 -12.09
N SER A 276 4.72 -12.76 -11.56
CA SER A 276 3.59 -12.14 -12.27
C SER A 276 3.81 -10.67 -12.67
N ARG A 277 4.79 -9.96 -12.07
CA ARG A 277 5.24 -8.63 -12.54
C ARG A 277 6.22 -8.74 -13.70
N LYS A 278 7.12 -9.74 -13.71
CA LYS A 278 8.02 -10.02 -14.84
C LYS A 278 7.21 -10.47 -16.06
N GLU A 279 6.27 -11.39 -15.89
CA GLU A 279 5.38 -11.86 -16.97
C GLU A 279 4.61 -10.70 -17.60
N LYS A 280 3.94 -9.86 -16.79
CA LYS A 280 3.25 -8.67 -17.29
C LYS A 280 4.17 -7.72 -18.03
N LYS A 281 5.40 -7.50 -17.54
CA LYS A 281 6.39 -6.67 -18.24
C LYS A 281 6.79 -7.27 -19.59
N ASN A 282 6.96 -8.59 -19.69
CA ASN A 282 7.29 -9.27 -20.93
C ASN A 282 6.13 -9.20 -21.94
N VAL A 283 4.89 -9.45 -21.50
CA VAL A 283 3.69 -9.32 -22.35
C VAL A 283 3.54 -7.88 -22.88
N THR A 284 3.72 -6.87 -22.03
CA THR A 284 3.72 -5.45 -22.46
C THR A 284 4.84 -5.10 -23.47
N ILE A 285 5.88 -5.93 -23.59
CA ILE A 285 6.96 -5.77 -24.60
C ILE A 285 6.64 -6.53 -25.89
N GLN A 286 5.81 -7.59 -25.84
CA GLN A 286 5.42 -8.38 -27.02
C GLN A 286 4.16 -7.83 -27.73
N ASP A 287 3.27 -7.14 -27.01
CA ASP A 287 2.04 -6.55 -27.57
C ASP A 287 2.23 -5.15 -28.21
N GLN A 288 3.46 -4.78 -28.60
CA GLN A 288 3.71 -3.57 -29.40
C GLN A 288 4.00 -3.95 -30.87
N PRO A 289 3.43 -3.23 -31.86
CA PRO A 289 3.67 -3.51 -33.27
C PRO A 289 5.15 -3.25 -33.64
N GLU A 290 5.69 -4.04 -34.56
CA GLU A 290 7.09 -3.95 -34.96
C GLU A 290 7.39 -2.68 -35.76
N GLU A 291 7.94 -1.66 -35.11
CA GLU A 291 8.76 -0.67 -35.80
C GLU A 291 9.93 -0.17 -34.91
N ILE A 292 11.08 0.08 -35.55
CA ILE A 292 12.33 0.54 -34.92
C ILE A 292 12.93 -0.45 -33.88
N GLN A 293 13.33 -1.63 -34.34
CA GLN A 293 14.28 -2.48 -33.59
C GLN A 293 15.67 -1.81 -33.54
N ILE A 294 16.10 -1.35 -32.35
CA ILE A 294 17.51 -1.07 -32.05
C ILE A 294 17.98 -2.09 -31.00
N PRO A 295 19.00 -2.93 -31.28
CA PRO A 295 19.29 -4.10 -30.45
C PRO A 295 19.88 -3.72 -29.08
N VAL A 296 19.13 -4.01 -28.01
CA VAL A 296 19.47 -3.73 -26.59
C VAL A 296 20.54 -4.70 -26.03
N GLN A 297 21.51 -5.08 -26.86
CA GLN A 297 22.56 -6.05 -26.53
C GLN A 297 23.97 -5.43 -26.50
N LYS A 298 24.09 -4.10 -26.58
CA LYS A 298 25.34 -3.35 -26.31
C LYS A 298 25.40 -2.71 -24.91
N SER A 299 24.26 -2.46 -24.26
CA SER A 299 24.20 -1.70 -22.99
C SER A 299 24.91 -2.37 -21.81
N ILE A 300 25.05 -3.70 -21.82
CA ILE A 300 25.74 -4.46 -20.75
C ILE A 300 27.27 -4.48 -20.97
N ALA A 301 27.74 -4.43 -22.22
CA ALA A 301 29.17 -4.46 -22.53
C ALA A 301 29.91 -3.15 -22.15
N VAL A 302 29.22 -2.01 -22.23
CA VAL A 302 29.77 -0.67 -21.91
C VAL A 302 29.95 -0.46 -20.40
N ILE A 303 29.13 -1.12 -19.56
CA ILE A 303 29.25 -1.04 -18.10
C ILE A 303 30.47 -1.85 -17.62
N ASN A 304 30.69 -3.05 -18.15
CA ASN A 304 31.85 -3.87 -17.76
C ASN A 304 33.19 -3.27 -18.21
N THR A 305 33.23 -2.45 -19.28
CA THR A 305 34.45 -1.73 -19.70
C THR A 305 34.70 -0.44 -18.94
N SER A 306 33.69 0.19 -18.34
CA SER A 306 33.86 1.40 -17.51
C SER A 306 34.28 1.11 -16.07
N ILE A 307 34.01 -0.09 -15.57
CA ILE A 307 34.53 -0.57 -14.27
C ILE A 307 36.04 -0.90 -14.35
N SER A 308 36.51 -1.47 -15.47
CA SER A 308 37.92 -1.86 -15.63
C SER A 308 38.93 -0.70 -15.68
N ASN A 309 38.50 0.54 -15.90
CA ASN A 309 39.41 1.67 -16.20
C ASN A 309 39.51 2.73 -15.09
N ASN A 310 38.68 2.68 -14.05
CA ASN A 310 38.70 3.67 -12.96
C ASN A 310 39.70 3.34 -11.83
N ASP A 311 40.07 2.07 -11.65
CA ASP A 311 41.06 1.65 -10.65
C ASP A 311 42.51 2.02 -11.01
N ALA A 312 42.79 2.34 -12.28
CA ALA A 312 44.10 2.81 -12.73
C ALA A 312 44.35 4.28 -12.34
N ASN A 313 43.42 5.19 -12.66
CA ASN A 313 43.63 6.63 -12.52
C ASN A 313 43.55 7.15 -11.08
N THR A 314 42.94 6.40 -10.16
CA THR A 314 42.77 6.82 -8.76
C THR A 314 44.07 6.69 -7.94
N ARG A 315 45.02 5.84 -8.36
CA ARG A 315 46.28 5.61 -7.62
C ARG A 315 47.42 6.58 -7.94
N GLN A 316 47.31 7.38 -9.01
CA GLN A 316 48.42 8.25 -9.46
C GLN A 316 48.27 9.73 -9.09
N ARG A 317 47.17 10.12 -8.43
CA ARG A 317 46.88 11.52 -8.06
C ARG A 317 47.02 11.83 -6.55
N ALA A 318 47.58 10.90 -5.79
CA ALA A 318 47.69 10.97 -4.32
C ALA A 318 49.14 11.10 -3.78
N MET A 319 50.14 11.34 -4.66
CA MET A 319 51.57 11.37 -4.29
C MET A 319 52.36 12.59 -4.83
N THR A 320 51.69 13.62 -5.35
CA THR A 320 52.35 14.81 -5.93
C THR A 320 51.61 16.11 -5.59
N LEU A 321 51.48 16.40 -4.29
CA LEU A 321 51.00 17.70 -3.81
C LEU A 321 51.56 18.13 -2.42
N ASP A 322 52.58 17.44 -1.91
CA ASP A 322 53.13 17.63 -0.55
C ASP A 322 54.58 18.19 -0.53
N SER A 323 54.96 18.96 -1.55
CA SER A 323 56.36 19.39 -1.73
C SER A 323 56.58 20.82 -2.27
N SER A 324 55.53 21.64 -2.43
CA SER A 324 55.65 22.97 -3.06
C SER A 324 54.84 24.12 -2.42
N ARG A 325 54.63 24.13 -1.09
CA ARG A 325 54.15 25.37 -0.41
C ARG A 325 54.48 25.53 1.08
N ARG A 326 55.74 25.25 1.48
CA ARG A 326 56.30 25.73 2.77
C ARG A 326 57.38 26.79 2.52
N GLU A 327 56.96 28.03 2.29
CA GLU A 327 57.82 29.21 2.45
C GLU A 327 56.96 30.48 2.59
N ASN A 328 57.53 31.52 3.22
CA ASN A 328 56.92 32.82 3.51
C ASN A 328 55.68 32.85 4.41
N GLU A 329 55.88 32.53 5.69
CA GLU A 329 55.38 33.43 6.73
C GLU A 329 56.21 34.73 6.74
N LYS A 330 55.57 35.90 6.89
CA LYS A 330 55.92 37.04 7.78
C LYS A 330 55.37 38.38 7.27
N SER A 331 55.25 39.34 8.19
CA SER A 331 54.89 40.77 7.98
C SER A 331 53.39 41.04 7.70
N LYS A 332 52.76 42.15 8.15
CA LYS A 332 52.76 42.88 9.45
C LYS A 332 51.64 43.95 9.40
N HIS A 333 50.80 43.99 10.45
CA HIS A 333 50.30 45.20 11.14
C HIS A 333 49.57 46.38 10.41
N THR A 334 48.39 46.71 10.95
CA THR A 334 47.79 48.05 11.22
C THR A 334 47.19 48.98 10.13
N LYS A 335 45.98 49.48 10.44
CA LYS A 335 45.41 50.84 10.18
C LYS A 335 44.95 51.21 8.75
N ASP A 336 43.96 52.10 8.50
CA ASP A 336 42.94 52.78 9.36
C ASP A 336 41.73 53.28 8.50
N GLN A 337 40.66 53.79 9.15
CA GLN A 337 39.62 54.75 8.65
C GLN A 337 38.49 54.31 7.67
N THR A 338 37.40 55.12 7.66
CA THR A 338 36.00 54.89 7.19
C THR A 338 35.26 56.25 6.96
N PRO A 339 33.92 56.37 6.71
CA PRO A 339 32.88 55.46 6.20
C PRO A 339 32.54 55.83 4.72
N PRO A 340 31.39 56.42 4.24
CA PRO A 340 29.98 56.61 4.73
C PRO A 340 29.12 55.31 4.58
N ILE A 341 27.78 55.15 4.81
CA ILE A 341 26.54 55.96 4.95
C ILE A 341 25.86 56.33 3.58
N PHE A 342 24.54 56.25 3.30
CA PHE A 342 23.30 55.96 4.08
C PHE A 342 22.51 54.73 3.54
N SER A 343 21.37 54.39 4.14
CA SER A 343 20.55 53.18 3.91
C SER A 343 19.10 53.45 3.43
N ALA A 344 18.30 52.38 3.29
CA ALA A 344 16.84 52.28 3.49
C ALA A 344 15.97 51.77 2.31
N ASN A 345 14.83 51.17 2.68
CA ASN A 345 13.90 50.43 1.84
C ASN A 345 12.87 51.32 1.10
N MET A 346 12.08 50.71 0.21
CA MET A 346 10.61 50.51 0.35
C MET A 346 9.73 50.91 -0.86
N THR A 347 8.59 50.21 -0.99
CA THR A 347 7.33 50.55 -1.70
C THR A 347 7.26 50.71 -3.23
N ASN A 348 6.27 49.99 -3.81
CA ASN A 348 5.55 50.34 -5.05
C ASN A 348 4.78 51.67 -4.88
N PRO A 349 4.47 52.41 -5.96
CA PRO A 349 3.06 52.47 -6.40
C PRO A 349 2.85 52.57 -7.93
N MET A 350 1.58 52.67 -8.34
CA MET A 350 1.13 52.96 -9.72
C MET A 350 1.04 54.47 -10.01
N ILE A 351 1.10 54.82 -11.31
CA ILE A 351 0.46 55.94 -12.06
C ILE A 351 0.82 55.64 -13.55
N ALA A 352 -0.05 55.58 -14.57
CA ALA A 352 -1.23 56.35 -15.01
C ALA A 352 -0.88 57.56 -15.91
N GLU A 353 -1.78 57.88 -16.87
CA GLU A 353 -1.82 59.12 -17.71
C GLU A 353 -0.71 59.29 -18.79
N THR A 354 -0.92 59.84 -20.02
CA THR A 354 -2.13 60.16 -20.85
C THR A 354 -1.74 60.49 -22.32
N ILE A 355 -2.74 60.71 -23.21
CA ILE A 355 -2.68 61.57 -24.45
C ILE A 355 -1.82 61.00 -25.62
N ASP A 356 -2.02 61.17 -26.95
CA ASP A 356 -2.78 62.03 -27.92
C ASP A 356 -3.47 61.11 -28.98
N SER A 357 -4.21 61.49 -30.06
CA SER A 357 -5.10 62.61 -30.45
C SER A 357 -5.73 62.30 -31.84
N GLU A 358 -6.89 62.90 -32.19
CA GLU A 358 -7.53 62.98 -33.53
C GLU A 358 -8.02 61.66 -34.21
N ASP A 359 -8.92 61.66 -35.21
CA ASP A 359 -10.28 62.27 -35.30
C ASP A 359 -11.15 61.56 -36.40
N ASP A 360 -11.99 62.29 -37.15
CA ASP A 360 -12.74 61.96 -38.39
C ASP A 360 -13.99 61.04 -38.31
N SER A 361 -15.06 61.63 -37.75
CA SER A 361 -16.44 61.68 -38.29
C SER A 361 -17.03 60.58 -39.21
N HIS A 362 -18.23 60.07 -38.84
CA HIS A 362 -19.49 60.56 -39.47
C HIS A 362 -20.82 60.08 -38.81
N SER A 363 -21.81 60.97 -38.94
CA SER A 363 -23.29 60.90 -38.78
C SER A 363 -24.02 59.72 -39.48
N THR A 364 -25.28 59.29 -39.20
CA THR A 364 -26.38 59.60 -38.23
C THR A 364 -27.56 58.61 -38.41
N SER A 365 -28.48 58.48 -37.43
CA SER A 365 -29.93 58.07 -37.55
C SER A 365 -30.29 56.65 -38.09
N SER A 366 -31.42 55.99 -37.77
CA SER A 366 -32.47 56.15 -36.72
C SER A 366 -33.41 54.90 -36.69
N SER A 367 -34.35 54.86 -35.72
CA SER A 367 -35.67 54.17 -35.71
C SER A 367 -35.78 52.63 -35.79
N ASP A 368 -36.27 52.07 -34.69
CA ASP A 368 -37.45 51.17 -34.55
C ASP A 368 -37.57 49.89 -35.41
N ASN A 369 -37.52 48.72 -34.76
CA ASN A 369 -38.72 48.00 -34.28
C ASN A 369 -38.34 46.72 -33.49
N ALA A 370 -39.32 46.10 -32.82
CA ALA A 370 -39.19 44.80 -32.18
C ALA A 370 -40.08 43.75 -32.87
N ASP A 371 -39.58 42.52 -32.99
CA ASP A 371 -40.29 41.26 -32.70
C ASP A 371 -39.34 40.04 -32.92
N ASP A 372 -39.75 38.86 -32.46
CA ASP A 372 -38.87 37.74 -32.03
C ASP A 372 -38.72 36.60 -33.11
N PRO A 373 -38.23 35.36 -32.86
CA PRO A 373 -36.93 34.95 -33.42
C PRO A 373 -36.93 33.63 -34.23
N LEU A 374 -35.86 33.36 -35.01
CA LEU A 374 -35.08 32.09 -34.99
C LEU A 374 -33.88 32.08 -35.97
N HIS A 375 -32.81 31.35 -35.61
CA HIS A 375 -31.73 30.75 -36.45
C HIS A 375 -31.35 31.41 -37.80
N SER A 376 -30.08 31.77 -38.04
CA SER A 376 -28.99 30.77 -38.16
C SER A 376 -27.59 31.40 -38.40
N PHE A 377 -26.54 30.60 -38.16
CA PHE A 377 -25.20 30.51 -38.81
C PHE A 377 -24.70 31.69 -39.70
N GLN A 378 -23.44 32.15 -39.68
CA GLN A 378 -22.19 31.50 -39.24
C GLN A 378 -21.02 32.51 -39.10
N ARG A 379 -20.01 32.20 -38.26
CA ARG A 379 -18.60 32.35 -38.67
C ARG A 379 -17.80 31.13 -38.24
N SER A 380 -16.92 30.67 -39.12
CA SER A 380 -16.28 29.35 -39.03
C SER A 380 -14.98 29.40 -38.21
N ALA A 381 -14.96 28.72 -37.08
CA ALA A 381 -13.76 28.00 -36.64
C ALA A 381 -13.69 26.65 -37.40
N SER A 382 -12.49 26.13 -37.63
CA SER A 382 -12.26 24.92 -38.43
C SER A 382 -12.96 23.68 -37.88
N LEU A 383 -13.45 22.81 -38.78
CA LEU A 383 -13.98 21.49 -38.45
C LEU A 383 -12.99 20.71 -37.56
N PRO A 384 -13.38 20.28 -36.35
CA PRO A 384 -12.62 19.26 -35.62
C PRO A 384 -12.64 17.94 -36.41
N SER A 385 -11.61 17.13 -36.22
CA SER A 385 -11.36 15.91 -37.01
C SER A 385 -12.56 14.95 -37.05
N ILE A 386 -12.93 14.51 -38.26
CA ILE A 386 -14.03 13.56 -38.49
C ILE A 386 -13.75 12.25 -37.74
N TRP A 387 -14.59 11.94 -36.74
CA TRP A 387 -14.51 10.70 -35.97
C TRP A 387 -15.25 9.57 -36.68
N ILE A 388 -14.56 8.45 -36.90
CA ILE A 388 -14.92 7.42 -37.89
C ILE A 388 -16.13 6.54 -37.49
N ASP A 389 -16.50 6.50 -36.20
CA ASP A 389 -17.52 5.56 -35.68
C ASP A 389 -18.67 6.22 -34.89
N GLY A 390 -18.72 7.56 -34.81
CA GLY A 390 -19.78 8.30 -34.14
C GLY A 390 -19.92 8.05 -32.62
N ARG A 391 -18.93 7.42 -31.99
CA ARG A 391 -18.92 7.15 -30.54
C ARG A 391 -18.25 8.29 -29.76
N ALA A 392 -18.69 8.49 -28.52
CA ALA A 392 -18.04 9.43 -27.61
C ALA A 392 -16.63 8.94 -27.22
N ASP A 393 -15.72 9.84 -26.88
CA ASP A 393 -14.38 9.42 -26.47
C ASP A 393 -14.40 8.76 -25.09
N LYS A 394 -15.20 9.29 -24.15
CA LYS A 394 -15.31 8.80 -22.77
C LYS A 394 -16.76 8.55 -22.33
N VAL A 395 -16.99 7.41 -21.69
CA VAL A 395 -18.29 7.02 -21.11
C VAL A 395 -18.14 6.88 -19.60
N TYR A 396 -18.94 7.61 -18.85
CA TYR A 396 -18.91 7.60 -17.39
C TYR A 396 -20.12 6.87 -16.80
N THR A 397 -19.94 6.17 -15.68
CA THR A 397 -21.04 5.74 -14.81
C THR A 397 -20.59 5.65 -13.36
N VAL A 398 -21.52 5.74 -12.40
CA VAL A 398 -21.27 5.53 -10.96
C VAL A 398 -22.33 4.61 -10.37
N GLY A 399 -21.89 3.58 -9.63
CA GLY A 399 -22.78 2.55 -9.09
C GLY A 399 -22.24 1.76 -7.91
N CYS A 400 -23.05 0.80 -7.47
CA CYS A 400 -22.72 -0.10 -6.37
C CYS A 400 -21.97 -1.35 -6.85
N PHE A 401 -22.45 -2.02 -7.91
CA PHE A 401 -21.86 -3.24 -8.47
C PHE A 401 -21.70 -4.39 -7.45
N ASP A 402 -22.64 -4.50 -6.50
CA ASP A 402 -22.73 -5.57 -5.49
C ASP A 402 -23.34 -6.85 -6.07
N LEU A 403 -22.80 -8.02 -5.70
CA LEU A 403 -23.08 -9.32 -6.32
C LEU A 403 -22.94 -9.21 -7.84
N PHE A 404 -21.71 -9.00 -8.33
CA PHE A 404 -21.49 -8.68 -9.75
C PHE A 404 -22.06 -9.75 -10.68
N HIS A 405 -23.04 -9.36 -11.51
CA HIS A 405 -23.97 -10.26 -12.19
C HIS A 405 -24.25 -9.83 -13.64
N GLU A 406 -25.04 -10.62 -14.38
CA GLU A 406 -25.25 -10.42 -15.82
C GLU A 406 -25.76 -9.03 -16.20
N GLY A 407 -26.73 -8.47 -15.48
CA GLY A 407 -27.18 -7.08 -15.69
C GLY A 407 -26.05 -6.03 -15.58
N HIS A 408 -25.09 -6.20 -14.66
CA HIS A 408 -23.90 -5.33 -14.56
C HIS A 408 -22.94 -5.54 -15.73
N ARG A 409 -22.73 -6.80 -16.17
CA ARG A 409 -21.93 -7.13 -17.36
C ARG A 409 -22.49 -6.46 -18.62
N LEU A 410 -23.79 -6.63 -18.87
CA LEU A 410 -24.48 -6.11 -20.04
C LEU A 410 -24.53 -4.58 -20.06
N LEU A 411 -24.67 -3.92 -18.90
CA LEU A 411 -24.57 -2.46 -18.81
C LEU A 411 -23.19 -1.96 -19.31
N LEU A 412 -22.10 -2.52 -18.77
CA LEU A 412 -20.73 -2.14 -19.15
C LEU A 412 -20.40 -2.52 -20.61
N GLN A 413 -20.94 -3.65 -21.10
CA GLN A 413 -20.80 -4.07 -22.50
C GLN A 413 -21.54 -3.13 -23.47
N ARG A 414 -22.74 -2.65 -23.12
CA ARG A 414 -23.46 -1.63 -23.91
C ARG A 414 -22.77 -0.28 -23.86
N MET A 415 -22.13 0.10 -22.75
CA MET A 415 -21.36 1.35 -22.66
C MET A 415 -20.24 1.42 -23.72
N ARG A 416 -19.54 0.31 -24.01
CA ARG A 416 -18.53 0.23 -25.10
C ARG A 416 -19.07 0.50 -26.51
N GLN A 417 -20.39 0.38 -26.71
CA GLN A 417 -21.04 0.72 -27.98
C GLN A 417 -21.27 2.22 -28.13
N TYR A 418 -21.28 2.98 -27.02
CA TYR A 418 -21.50 4.43 -27.03
C TYR A 418 -20.24 5.26 -26.86
N GLY A 419 -19.14 4.66 -26.38
CA GLY A 419 -17.86 5.36 -26.34
C GLY A 419 -16.64 4.45 -26.27
N ARG A 420 -15.49 5.07 -26.52
CA ARG A 420 -14.20 4.41 -26.75
C ARG A 420 -13.60 3.95 -25.42
N GLN A 421 -13.54 4.86 -24.44
CA GLN A 421 -13.12 4.60 -23.07
C GLN A 421 -14.32 4.49 -22.13
N VAL A 422 -14.35 3.48 -21.24
CA VAL A 422 -15.37 3.26 -20.21
C VAL A 422 -14.75 3.46 -18.83
N ILE A 423 -15.30 4.42 -18.08
CA ILE A 423 -14.76 4.93 -16.82
C ILE A 423 -15.84 4.78 -15.73
N VAL A 424 -15.54 4.04 -14.66
CA VAL A 424 -16.57 3.61 -13.68
C VAL A 424 -16.23 4.00 -12.23
N GLY A 425 -17.11 4.77 -11.61
CA GLY A 425 -17.09 5.02 -10.17
C GLY A 425 -17.77 3.91 -9.39
N VAL A 426 -17.08 3.34 -8.39
CA VAL A 426 -17.63 2.32 -7.49
C VAL A 426 -17.65 2.87 -6.08
N HIS A 427 -18.85 3.01 -5.49
CA HIS A 427 -18.98 3.48 -4.11
C HIS A 427 -18.31 2.52 -3.12
N ASP A 428 -17.63 3.07 -2.10
CA ASP A 428 -17.11 2.28 -1.00
C ASP A 428 -18.24 1.67 -0.15
N SER A 429 -17.96 0.56 0.53
CA SER A 429 -18.98 -0.15 1.32
C SER A 429 -19.56 0.70 2.46
N ARG A 430 -18.81 1.67 3.00
CA ARG A 430 -19.32 2.62 4.02
C ARG A 430 -20.33 3.60 3.43
N SER A 431 -20.12 4.06 2.19
CA SER A 431 -21.06 4.95 1.51
C SER A 431 -22.33 4.23 1.08
N ILE A 432 -22.23 2.97 0.61
CA ILE A 432 -23.43 2.16 0.36
C ILE A 432 -24.20 1.87 1.65
N HIS A 433 -23.51 1.57 2.76
CA HIS A 433 -24.14 1.41 4.07
C HIS A 433 -24.92 2.65 4.49
N LYS A 434 -24.31 3.83 4.41
CA LYS A 434 -24.99 5.12 4.67
C LYS A 434 -26.19 5.37 3.76
N LEU A 435 -26.06 5.10 2.45
CA LEU A 435 -27.05 5.43 1.42
C LEU A 435 -28.25 4.46 1.41
N LYS A 436 -28.00 3.17 1.65
CA LYS A 436 -29.00 2.10 1.46
C LYS A 436 -29.30 1.29 2.73
N LYS A 437 -28.78 1.71 3.89
CA LYS A 437 -28.97 1.06 5.21
C LYS A 437 -28.76 -0.45 5.14
N ARG A 438 -27.68 -0.84 4.46
CA ARG A 438 -27.28 -2.23 4.23
C ARG A 438 -25.85 -2.30 3.76
N VAL A 439 -25.11 -3.30 4.23
CA VAL A 439 -23.76 -3.57 3.71
C VAL A 439 -23.87 -4.27 2.34
N PRO A 440 -22.98 -3.98 1.37
CA PRO A 440 -22.74 -4.85 0.22
C PRO A 440 -22.32 -6.26 0.66
N VAL A 441 -22.70 -7.29 -0.09
CA VAL A 441 -22.15 -8.64 0.13
C VAL A 441 -20.71 -8.71 -0.38
N ASP A 442 -20.45 -8.11 -1.55
CA ASP A 442 -19.09 -8.01 -2.09
C ASP A 442 -18.32 -6.84 -1.45
N GLY A 443 -17.11 -7.12 -0.97
CA GLY A 443 -16.16 -6.08 -0.51
C GLY A 443 -15.82 -5.08 -1.62
N THR A 444 -15.48 -3.84 -1.26
CA THR A 444 -15.20 -2.76 -2.24
C THR A 444 -14.12 -3.16 -3.26
N GLU A 445 -13.05 -3.82 -2.82
CA GLU A 445 -11.99 -4.37 -3.68
C GLU A 445 -12.55 -5.37 -4.70
N THR A 446 -13.40 -6.31 -4.26
CA THR A 446 -14.08 -7.30 -5.12
C THR A 446 -14.97 -6.63 -6.17
N ARG A 447 -15.80 -5.65 -5.76
CA ARG A 447 -16.70 -4.92 -6.68
C ARG A 447 -15.91 -4.15 -7.73
N MET A 448 -14.86 -3.43 -7.32
CA MET A 448 -13.96 -2.73 -8.24
C MET A 448 -13.24 -3.70 -9.19
N LEU A 449 -12.73 -4.83 -8.70
CA LEU A 449 -12.02 -5.83 -9.50
C LEU A 449 -12.93 -6.51 -10.53
N ASN A 450 -14.20 -6.74 -10.19
CA ASN A 450 -15.17 -7.33 -11.12
C ASN A 450 -15.59 -6.32 -12.22
N VAL A 451 -15.82 -5.06 -11.87
CA VAL A 451 -16.06 -3.96 -12.83
C VAL A 451 -14.86 -3.75 -13.77
N LYS A 452 -13.64 -3.78 -13.23
CA LYS A 452 -12.38 -3.55 -13.98
C LYS A 452 -12.12 -4.56 -15.11
N ARG A 453 -12.85 -5.68 -15.16
CA ARG A 453 -12.80 -6.63 -16.30
C ARG A 453 -13.47 -6.10 -17.56
N TYR A 454 -14.31 -5.06 -17.45
CA TYR A 454 -15.11 -4.51 -18.56
C TYR A 454 -14.88 -3.00 -18.80
N ALA A 455 -14.26 -2.30 -17.84
CA ALA A 455 -13.96 -0.87 -17.87
C ALA A 455 -12.46 -0.57 -17.96
N ASP A 456 -12.08 0.45 -18.74
CA ASP A 456 -10.68 0.90 -18.87
C ASP A 456 -10.18 1.54 -17.58
N GLU A 457 -11.04 2.31 -16.89
CA GLU A 457 -10.72 2.96 -15.63
C GLU A 457 -11.79 2.70 -14.58
N VAL A 458 -11.37 2.50 -13.33
CA VAL A 458 -12.26 2.27 -12.19
C VAL A 458 -11.75 3.04 -10.99
N TYR A 459 -12.57 3.92 -10.43
CA TYR A 459 -12.24 4.77 -9.29
C TYR A 459 -13.18 4.51 -8.11
N CYS A 460 -12.72 4.79 -6.89
CA CYS A 460 -13.52 4.60 -5.68
C CYS A 460 -14.22 5.91 -5.30
N VAL A 461 -15.54 5.84 -5.08
CA VAL A 461 -16.35 6.97 -4.61
C VAL A 461 -16.53 6.85 -3.09
N ALA A 462 -15.72 7.60 -2.35
CA ALA A 462 -15.73 7.64 -0.89
C ALA A 462 -16.73 8.69 -0.36
N GLY A 463 -17.98 8.60 -0.81
CA GLY A 463 -19.08 9.48 -0.42
C GLY A 463 -20.45 8.90 -0.84
N THR A 464 -21.51 9.33 -0.15
CA THR A 464 -22.90 9.05 -0.57
C THR A 464 -23.29 9.84 -1.81
N ASP A 465 -22.71 11.03 -1.99
CA ASP A 465 -22.79 11.85 -3.19
C ASP A 465 -21.51 11.67 -4.04
N PRO A 466 -21.64 11.27 -5.33
CA PRO A 466 -20.51 11.22 -6.27
C PRO A 466 -19.97 12.57 -6.73
N SER A 467 -20.71 13.68 -6.57
CA SER A 467 -20.51 14.93 -7.34
C SER A 467 -19.07 15.43 -7.39
N ASN A 468 -18.39 15.51 -6.25
CA ASN A 468 -16.98 15.95 -6.19
C ASN A 468 -16.03 14.98 -6.91
N PHE A 469 -16.29 13.67 -6.82
CA PHE A 469 -15.48 12.66 -7.53
C PHE A 469 -15.70 12.74 -9.04
N VAL A 470 -16.93 13.00 -9.51
CA VAL A 470 -17.20 13.23 -10.92
C VAL A 470 -16.47 14.49 -11.42
N LYS A 471 -16.58 15.62 -10.71
CA LYS A 471 -15.84 16.87 -11.05
C LYS A 471 -14.31 16.70 -11.04
N CYS A 472 -13.77 15.75 -10.29
CA CYS A 472 -12.32 15.44 -10.27
C CYS A 472 -11.86 14.33 -11.23
N VAL A 473 -12.76 13.61 -11.92
CA VAL A 473 -12.43 12.50 -12.84
C VAL A 473 -12.90 12.79 -14.28
N VAL A 474 -13.80 13.76 -14.46
CA VAL A 474 -14.15 14.30 -15.78
C VAL A 474 -13.08 15.29 -16.22
N HIS A 475 -12.14 14.80 -17.02
CA HIS A 475 -11.11 15.60 -17.67
C HIS A 475 -11.15 15.32 -19.17
N LEU A 476 -11.55 16.34 -19.92
CA LEU A 476 -11.62 16.34 -21.38
C LEU A 476 -10.57 17.30 -21.94
N ARG A 477 -9.91 16.87 -23.03
CA ARG A 477 -9.08 17.73 -23.86
C ARG A 477 -9.96 18.52 -24.83
N GLU A 478 -9.38 19.50 -25.50
CA GLU A 478 -10.04 20.20 -26.61
C GLU A 478 -10.54 19.19 -27.64
N ASN A 479 -11.83 19.28 -27.99
CA ASN A 479 -12.56 18.40 -28.90
C ASN A 479 -12.78 16.93 -28.44
N GLU A 480 -12.46 16.56 -27.20
CA GLU A 480 -12.90 15.27 -26.63
C GLU A 480 -14.37 15.31 -26.19
N THR A 481 -15.08 14.21 -26.41
CA THR A 481 -16.51 14.07 -26.10
C THR A 481 -16.79 13.12 -24.93
N ALA A 482 -17.83 13.42 -24.14
CA ALA A 482 -18.25 12.60 -23.00
C ALA A 482 -19.76 12.31 -23.01
N VAL A 483 -20.14 11.17 -22.41
CA VAL A 483 -21.53 10.82 -22.10
C VAL A 483 -21.61 10.03 -20.80
N TYR A 484 -22.59 10.34 -19.95
CA TYR A 484 -22.86 9.58 -18.74
C TYR A 484 -23.94 8.53 -19.02
N ILE A 485 -23.70 7.27 -18.64
CA ILE A 485 -24.63 6.17 -18.88
C ILE A 485 -25.10 5.53 -17.59
N ARG A 486 -26.40 5.22 -17.50
CA ARG A 486 -27.04 4.56 -16.36
C ARG A 486 -28.14 3.62 -16.85
N GLY A 487 -28.58 2.70 -15.99
CA GLY A 487 -29.88 2.05 -16.17
C GLY A 487 -31.02 3.08 -16.01
N ASP A 488 -32.12 2.85 -16.71
CA ASP A 488 -33.38 3.59 -16.58
C ASP A 488 -34.11 3.34 -15.24
N ASP A 489 -33.70 2.29 -14.51
CA ASP A 489 -34.19 1.91 -13.17
C ASP A 489 -34.00 2.99 -12.07
N MET A 490 -33.12 3.96 -12.30
CA MET A 490 -32.77 4.99 -11.32
C MET A 490 -32.44 6.33 -12.01
N ALA A 491 -33.48 6.93 -12.60
CA ALA A 491 -33.37 8.21 -13.32
C ALA A 491 -33.01 9.40 -12.42
N ASP A 492 -33.43 9.39 -11.15
CA ASP A 492 -32.99 10.35 -10.13
C ASP A 492 -31.82 9.76 -9.31
N PHE A 493 -30.76 10.55 -9.13
CA PHE A 493 -29.56 10.16 -8.39
C PHE A 493 -28.77 11.39 -7.89
N PRO A 494 -28.06 11.30 -6.74
CA PRO A 494 -27.56 12.49 -6.02
C PRO A 494 -26.72 13.48 -6.85
N SER A 495 -25.85 12.97 -7.73
CA SER A 495 -24.98 13.80 -8.57
C SER A 495 -25.56 14.15 -9.94
N ARG A 496 -26.88 13.99 -10.17
CA ARG A 496 -27.50 14.18 -11.49
C ARG A 496 -27.23 15.59 -12.05
N HIS A 497 -27.51 16.63 -11.27
CA HIS A 497 -27.28 18.03 -11.63
C HIS A 497 -25.81 18.28 -12.07
N VAL A 498 -24.83 17.82 -11.29
CA VAL A 498 -23.40 17.90 -11.64
C VAL A 498 -23.04 17.11 -12.90
N VAL A 499 -23.71 15.99 -13.17
CA VAL A 499 -23.47 15.26 -14.41
C VAL A 499 -24.04 16.02 -15.61
N GLU A 500 -25.24 16.59 -15.49
CA GLU A 500 -25.89 17.40 -16.55
C GLU A 500 -25.13 18.71 -16.84
N GLU A 501 -24.46 19.30 -15.84
CA GLU A 501 -23.49 20.40 -16.00
C GLU A 501 -22.25 20.02 -16.84
N LEU A 502 -21.86 18.73 -16.86
CA LEU A 502 -20.58 18.26 -17.39
C LEU A 502 -20.70 17.49 -18.72
N MET A 503 -21.78 16.73 -18.92
CA MET A 503 -21.98 15.88 -20.09
C MET A 503 -23.45 15.44 -20.26
N PRO A 504 -23.90 15.11 -21.49
CA PRO A 504 -25.21 14.50 -21.68
C PRO A 504 -25.37 13.18 -20.93
N ILE A 505 -26.56 12.96 -20.34
CA ILE A 505 -26.96 11.68 -19.74
C ILE A 505 -27.70 10.84 -20.79
N LYS A 506 -27.38 9.54 -20.86
CA LYS A 506 -28.11 8.55 -21.63
C LYS A 506 -28.50 7.35 -20.77
N PHE A 507 -29.80 7.11 -20.65
CA PHE A 507 -30.33 5.93 -19.98
C PHE A 507 -30.37 4.73 -20.94
N LEU A 508 -30.14 3.53 -20.41
CA LEU A 508 -30.21 2.26 -21.13
C LEU A 508 -31.20 1.31 -20.43
N PRO A 509 -31.94 0.47 -21.17
CA PRO A 509 -32.95 -0.40 -20.59
C PRO A 509 -32.36 -1.42 -19.61
N TYR A 510 -32.94 -1.49 -18.41
CA TYR A 510 -32.55 -2.46 -17.40
C TYR A 510 -32.64 -3.91 -17.93
N THR A 511 -31.74 -4.77 -17.45
CA THR A 511 -31.76 -6.19 -17.85
C THR A 511 -32.73 -6.97 -16.97
N ASN A 512 -33.91 -7.23 -17.51
CA ASN A 512 -34.94 -8.05 -16.84
C ASN A 512 -34.40 -9.41 -16.40
N GLY A 513 -34.85 -9.87 -15.23
CA GLY A 513 -34.59 -11.22 -14.71
C GLY A 513 -33.36 -11.38 -13.81
N VAL A 514 -32.46 -10.39 -13.69
CA VAL A 514 -31.27 -10.49 -12.82
C VAL A 514 -31.01 -9.19 -12.05
N SER A 515 -31.04 -9.25 -10.72
CA SER A 515 -30.66 -8.13 -9.84
C SER A 515 -29.96 -8.62 -8.57
N SER A 516 -29.09 -7.78 -7.98
CA SER A 516 -28.47 -8.04 -6.67
C SER A 516 -29.48 -8.31 -5.55
N THR A 517 -30.73 -7.82 -5.68
CA THR A 517 -31.79 -8.06 -4.69
C THR A 517 -32.41 -9.45 -4.83
N GLN A 518 -32.58 -9.96 -6.06
CA GLN A 518 -33.03 -11.34 -6.31
C GLN A 518 -31.95 -12.35 -5.91
N LEU A 519 -30.71 -12.16 -6.39
CA LEU A 519 -29.58 -13.01 -6.05
C LEU A 519 -29.33 -13.06 -4.53
N ARG A 520 -29.49 -11.93 -3.82
CA ARG A 520 -29.40 -11.89 -2.35
C ARG A 520 -30.54 -12.69 -1.69
N LYS A 521 -31.76 -12.65 -2.21
CA LYS A 521 -32.87 -13.49 -1.72
C LYS A 521 -32.59 -14.97 -1.95
N GLU A 522 -32.06 -15.35 -3.11
CA GLU A 522 -31.69 -16.73 -3.42
C GLU A 522 -30.58 -17.23 -2.49
N LEU A 523 -29.47 -16.50 -2.37
CA LEU A 523 -28.31 -16.81 -1.52
C LEU A 523 -28.66 -17.01 -0.04
N PHE A 524 -29.66 -16.29 0.48
CA PHE A 524 -30.06 -16.36 1.89
C PHE A 524 -31.41 -17.06 2.12
N SER A 525 -32.03 -17.64 1.08
CA SER A 525 -33.34 -18.32 1.17
C SER A 525 -33.36 -19.59 2.05
N HIS A 526 -32.19 -20.13 2.39
CA HIS A 526 -32.05 -21.32 3.22
C HIS A 526 -31.84 -21.02 4.72
N ILE A 527 -31.79 -19.75 5.11
CA ILE A 527 -31.76 -19.33 6.52
C ILE A 527 -33.21 -19.30 7.05
N GLN A 528 -33.45 -19.86 8.24
CA GLN A 528 -34.81 -19.96 8.81
C GLN A 528 -35.36 -18.60 9.25
N ALA A 529 -36.70 -18.50 9.29
CA ALA A 529 -37.40 -17.22 9.40
C ALA A 529 -37.17 -16.46 10.71
N ASP A 530 -36.68 -17.12 11.76
CA ASP A 530 -36.38 -16.50 13.07
C ASP A 530 -35.24 -15.46 12.97
N ASP A 531 -34.35 -15.56 11.98
CA ASP A 531 -33.28 -14.58 11.74
C ASP A 531 -33.77 -13.26 11.11
N MET A 532 -35.05 -13.11 10.76
CA MET A 532 -35.57 -11.87 10.16
C MET A 532 -35.41 -10.65 11.07
N GLU A 533 -35.62 -10.79 12.38
CA GLU A 533 -35.37 -9.71 13.35
C GLU A 533 -33.86 -9.42 13.50
N HIS A 534 -33.01 -10.43 13.32
CA HIS A 534 -31.56 -10.27 13.30
C HIS A 534 -31.07 -9.56 12.03
N LEU A 535 -31.70 -9.81 10.88
CA LEU A 535 -31.40 -9.16 9.62
C LEU A 535 -31.80 -7.67 9.61
N GLU A 536 -32.87 -7.26 10.31
CA GLU A 536 -33.11 -5.82 10.53
C GLU A 536 -32.08 -5.19 11.47
N LYS A 537 -31.64 -5.90 12.51
CA LYS A 537 -30.65 -5.40 13.50
C LYS A 537 -29.19 -5.40 13.02
N VAL A 538 -28.90 -5.94 11.83
CA VAL A 538 -27.56 -6.00 11.22
C VAL A 538 -27.41 -5.05 10.00
N ASN A 539 -28.42 -4.21 9.72
CA ASN A 539 -28.48 -3.30 8.56
C ASN A 539 -28.16 -1.83 8.87
#